data_AF-E8RQA7-F1
#
_entry.id   AF-E8RQA7-F1
#
_cell.length_a   1.000
_cell.length_b   1.000
_cell.length_c   1.000
_cell.angle_alpha   90.00
_cell.angle_beta   90.00
_cell.angle_gamma   90.00
#
_symmetry.space_group_name_H-M   'P 1'
#
loop_
_entity.id
_entity.type
_entity.pdbx_description
1 polymer ?
#
loop_
_entity_poly.entity_id
_entity_poly.type
_entity_poly.pdbx_seq_one_letter_code
_entity_poly.pdbx_strand_id
1 'polypeptide(L)'
;MGRVFFKSRVAEPADLAFARSFPGEGPRAQASAGLVFFWAGLLYGLQTLIYAAVEAGWIKVPSSYGLCLAIGPTLPFLGVIVYVAWRERKGKGGVATRALTACYTSAGLLNLIIALTFGWLAISRKSTTIWLLYPIVICAMQGAVWYAASLIRRKLWLGLVSAGWFLTTLALTVLMTHVAAYLFCLGVALLVLMAAPGYAMKQSSVRERALETLRTEKSVNTGSDTDPQAAREALAFIKALVDRGEQVQLSGGLLLLSGGLLYGVQCLLHGLDMSGSLRMGALGHLINGILPTILFLVILSVVLWRDRHKTHANAGSRAINAAFGGVGLANLFMNLVFGYAAFTQKLWLIWMLYPISLCALMGAGWYVAAVAQRKLWPALVCAGWFVTAVLLAWRVETPEYLLILSGALVLLMAVPGYLLMRSDAGQRA
;
A
#
# COMPACT_ATOMS: atom_id res chain seq x y z
N MET A 1 -34.37 40.02 20.24
CA MET A 1 -34.78 39.34 18.99
C MET A 1 -33.87 39.84 17.86
N GLY A 2 -32.68 39.24 17.71
CA GLY A 2 -31.68 39.66 16.72
C GLY A 2 -31.26 38.48 15.86
N ARG A 3 -31.76 38.39 14.63
CA ARG A 3 -31.35 37.37 13.66
C ARG A 3 -30.00 37.77 13.06
N VAL A 4 -28.96 37.05 13.45
CA VAL A 4 -27.64 37.11 12.80
C VAL A 4 -27.77 36.48 11.41
N PHE A 5 -27.64 37.31 10.37
CA PHE A 5 -27.58 36.89 8.97
C PHE A 5 -26.30 36.07 8.73
N PHE A 6 -26.44 34.76 8.52
CA PHE A 6 -25.37 33.92 7.99
C PHE A 6 -25.19 34.26 6.49
N LYS A 7 -24.23 35.12 6.18
CA LYS A 7 -23.79 35.40 4.82
C LYS A 7 -23.25 34.10 4.22
N SER A 8 -24.02 33.45 3.34
CA SER A 8 -23.57 32.31 2.55
C SER A 8 -22.37 32.77 1.70
N ARG A 9 -21.18 32.29 2.04
CA ARG A 9 -20.00 32.49 1.18
C ARG A 9 -20.29 31.79 -0.15
N VAL A 10 -20.47 32.61 -1.19
CA VAL A 10 -20.39 32.21 -2.58
C VAL A 10 -19.08 31.41 -2.75
N ALA A 11 -19.16 30.21 -3.34
CA ALA A 11 -18.01 29.34 -3.54
C ALA A 11 -16.90 30.12 -4.27
N GLU A 12 -15.68 30.09 -3.72
CA GLU A 12 -14.55 30.80 -4.30
C GLU A 12 -14.27 30.25 -5.72
N PRO A 13 -13.88 31.09 -6.69
CA PRO A 13 -13.49 30.64 -8.03
C PRO A 13 -12.43 29.52 -8.01
N ALA A 14 -11.66 29.42 -6.92
CA ALA A 14 -10.69 28.35 -6.66
C ALA A 14 -11.34 26.96 -6.54
N ASP A 15 -12.54 26.85 -5.95
CA ASP A 15 -13.24 25.58 -5.75
C ASP A 15 -13.82 25.04 -7.07
N LEU A 16 -14.30 25.95 -7.93
CA LEU A 16 -14.75 25.62 -9.30
C LEU A 16 -13.57 25.27 -10.22
N ALA A 17 -12.43 25.95 -10.07
CA ALA A 17 -11.19 25.61 -10.77
C ALA A 17 -10.66 24.22 -10.35
N PHE A 18 -10.79 23.86 -9.07
CA PHE A 18 -10.45 22.54 -8.55
C PHE A 18 -11.39 21.43 -9.05
N ALA A 19 -12.69 21.71 -9.17
CA ALA A 19 -13.63 20.76 -9.77
C ALA A 19 -13.34 20.53 -11.27
N ARG A 20 -12.94 21.58 -12.00
CA ARG A 20 -12.57 21.53 -13.41
C ARG A 20 -11.21 20.89 -13.70
N SER A 21 -10.34 20.69 -12.70
CA SER A 21 -9.03 20.02 -12.89
C SER A 21 -9.10 18.48 -12.83
N PHE A 22 -10.25 17.89 -12.48
CA PHE A 22 -10.42 16.43 -12.43
C PHE A 22 -10.36 15.70 -13.79
N PRO A 23 -10.86 16.24 -14.92
CA PRO A 23 -10.95 15.50 -16.18
C PRO A 23 -9.61 15.34 -16.93
N GLY A 24 -8.77 16.37 -17.02
CA GLY A 24 -7.64 16.40 -17.98
C GLY A 24 -6.28 15.84 -17.50
N GLU A 25 -6.13 15.52 -16.22
CA GLU A 25 -4.81 15.19 -15.64
C GLU A 25 -4.54 13.68 -15.49
N GLY A 26 -5.60 12.86 -15.61
CA GLY A 26 -5.54 11.40 -15.51
C GLY A 26 -4.62 10.71 -16.53
N PRO A 27 -4.66 11.08 -17.84
CA PRO A 27 -3.91 10.37 -18.88
C PRO A 27 -2.39 10.58 -18.80
N ARG A 28 -1.92 11.72 -18.30
CA ARG A 28 -0.48 12.06 -18.33
C ARG A 28 0.33 11.32 -17.28
N ALA A 29 -0.11 11.34 -16.03
CA ALA A 29 0.52 10.59 -14.95
C ALA A 29 0.42 9.06 -15.16
N GLN A 30 -0.69 8.59 -15.76
CA GLN A 30 -0.84 7.18 -16.11
C GLN A 30 0.15 6.72 -17.19
N ALA A 31 0.44 7.57 -18.18
CA ALA A 31 1.44 7.27 -19.20
C ALA A 31 2.86 7.12 -18.61
N SER A 32 3.20 8.01 -17.67
CA SER A 32 4.51 8.00 -17.00
C SER A 32 4.67 6.82 -16.04
N ALA A 33 3.65 6.53 -15.22
CA ALA A 33 3.63 5.33 -14.39
C ALA A 33 3.70 4.06 -15.24
N GLY A 34 2.95 4.00 -16.35
CA GLY A 34 3.00 2.88 -17.30
C GLY A 34 4.38 2.67 -17.92
N LEU A 35 5.10 3.76 -18.24
CA LEU A 35 6.47 3.68 -18.75
C LEU A 35 7.44 3.08 -17.73
N VAL A 36 7.34 3.51 -16.46
CA VAL A 36 8.19 2.98 -15.38
C VAL A 36 7.90 1.49 -15.17
N PHE A 37 6.62 1.08 -15.10
CA PHE A 37 6.26 -0.33 -14.93
C PHE A 37 6.67 -1.20 -16.11
N PHE A 38 6.55 -0.68 -17.33
CA PHE A 38 6.99 -1.39 -18.53
C PHE A 38 8.47 -1.75 -18.46
N TRP A 39 9.32 -0.74 -18.23
CA TRP A 39 10.76 -0.95 -18.18
C TRP A 39 11.21 -1.73 -16.95
N ALA A 40 10.59 -1.50 -15.79
CA ALA A 40 10.87 -2.29 -14.60
C ALA A 40 10.55 -3.77 -14.83
N GLY A 41 9.35 -4.07 -15.35
CA GLY A 41 8.92 -5.45 -15.61
C GLY A 41 9.79 -6.14 -16.65
N LEU A 42 10.15 -5.41 -17.72
CA LEU A 42 11.01 -5.94 -18.78
C LEU A 42 12.43 -6.23 -18.27
N LEU A 43 13.08 -5.25 -17.64
CA LEU A 43 14.48 -5.36 -17.22
C LEU A 43 14.65 -6.39 -16.09
N TYR A 44 13.85 -6.30 -15.02
CA TYR A 44 13.93 -7.25 -13.91
C TYR A 44 13.35 -8.61 -14.27
N GLY A 45 12.34 -8.68 -15.15
CA GLY A 45 11.80 -9.94 -15.64
C GLY A 45 12.81 -10.71 -16.48
N LEU A 46 13.49 -10.05 -17.42
CA LEU A 46 14.56 -10.68 -18.19
C LEU A 46 15.73 -11.11 -17.30
N GLN A 47 16.13 -10.27 -16.35
CA GLN A 47 17.19 -10.60 -15.40
C GLN A 47 16.87 -11.87 -14.61
N THR A 48 15.65 -11.96 -14.06
CA THR A 48 15.22 -13.12 -13.26
C THR A 48 15.08 -14.38 -14.10
N LEU A 49 14.64 -14.28 -15.36
CA LEU A 49 14.64 -15.40 -16.31
C LEU A 49 16.05 -15.88 -16.66
N ILE A 50 17.03 -14.98 -16.80
CA ILE A 50 18.42 -15.37 -17.02
C ILE A 50 18.96 -16.11 -15.79
N TYR A 51 18.70 -15.61 -14.58
CA TYR A 51 19.06 -16.35 -13.36
C TYR A 51 18.38 -17.72 -13.27
N ALA A 52 17.11 -17.82 -13.69
CA ALA A 52 16.42 -19.11 -13.75
C ALA A 52 17.11 -20.10 -14.72
N ALA A 53 17.53 -19.62 -15.89
CA ALA A 53 18.25 -20.43 -16.88
C ALA A 53 19.66 -20.84 -16.41
N VAL A 54 20.32 -19.99 -15.63
CA VAL A 54 21.61 -20.32 -14.99
C VAL A 54 21.42 -21.40 -13.93
N GLU A 55 20.45 -21.24 -13.04
CA GLU A 55 20.13 -22.23 -12.00
C GLU A 55 19.63 -23.57 -12.58
N ALA A 56 18.95 -23.54 -13.72
CA ALA A 56 18.55 -24.74 -14.47
C ALA A 56 19.71 -25.44 -15.20
N GLY A 57 20.91 -24.84 -15.20
CA GLY A 57 22.09 -25.35 -15.89
C GLY A 57 22.07 -25.16 -17.42
N TRP A 58 21.12 -24.39 -17.96
CA TRP A 58 21.01 -24.11 -19.39
C TRP A 58 22.08 -23.12 -19.87
N ILE A 59 22.51 -22.21 -18.99
CA ILE A 59 23.51 -21.18 -19.29
C ILE A 59 24.58 -21.20 -18.21
N LYS A 60 25.85 -21.29 -18.62
CA LYS A 60 26.99 -21.14 -17.70
C LYS A 60 27.50 -19.71 -17.79
N VAL A 61 27.25 -18.92 -16.75
CA VAL A 61 27.73 -17.53 -16.68
C VAL A 61 29.02 -17.51 -15.83
N PRO A 62 30.16 -17.03 -16.37
CA PRO A 62 31.38 -16.90 -15.59
C PRO A 62 31.18 -15.92 -14.42
N SER A 63 31.84 -16.15 -13.29
CA SER A 63 31.67 -15.36 -12.05
C SER A 63 31.90 -13.85 -12.25
N SER A 64 32.74 -13.45 -13.20
CA SER A 64 32.98 -12.05 -13.57
C SER A 64 31.76 -11.33 -14.15
N TYR A 65 30.84 -12.06 -14.80
CA TYR A 65 29.63 -11.50 -15.38
C TYR A 65 28.47 -11.43 -14.38
N GLY A 66 28.59 -12.05 -13.19
CA GLY A 66 27.54 -12.03 -12.17
C GLY A 66 27.18 -10.62 -11.68
N LEU A 67 28.18 -9.75 -11.50
CA LEU A 67 27.97 -8.34 -11.13
C LEU A 67 27.32 -7.54 -12.26
N CYS A 68 27.73 -7.77 -13.52
CA CYS A 68 27.10 -7.16 -14.68
C CYS A 68 25.62 -7.57 -14.81
N LEU A 69 25.30 -8.82 -14.48
CA LEU A 69 23.92 -9.33 -14.51
C LEU A 69 23.07 -8.77 -13.35
N ALA A 70 23.70 -8.49 -12.20
CA ALA A 70 23.04 -7.88 -11.04
C ALA A 70 22.78 -6.36 -11.25
N ILE A 71 23.78 -5.62 -11.73
CA ILE A 71 23.74 -4.15 -11.85
C ILE A 71 23.18 -3.70 -13.19
N GLY A 72 23.38 -4.50 -14.25
CA GLY A 72 23.04 -4.17 -15.63
C GLY A 72 21.61 -3.71 -15.85
N PRO A 73 20.59 -4.34 -15.22
CA PRO A 73 19.18 -3.90 -15.31
C PRO A 73 18.88 -2.65 -14.48
N THR A 74 19.62 -2.44 -13.39
CA THR A 74 19.39 -1.34 -12.43
C THR A 74 19.78 0.02 -13.02
N LEU A 75 20.90 0.11 -13.75
CA LEU A 75 21.39 1.38 -14.32
C LEU A 75 20.44 1.97 -15.40
N PRO A 76 19.98 1.20 -16.41
CA PRO A 76 18.98 1.68 -17.37
C PRO A 76 17.67 2.05 -16.69
N PHE A 77 17.25 1.27 -15.69
CA PHE A 77 16.02 1.55 -14.96
C PHE A 77 16.09 2.87 -14.18
N LEU A 78 17.21 3.16 -13.53
CA LEU A 78 17.48 4.46 -12.91
C LEU A 78 17.42 5.58 -13.94
N GLY A 79 17.98 5.38 -15.14
CA GLY A 79 17.87 6.31 -16.25
C GLY A 79 16.41 6.62 -16.63
N VAL A 80 15.56 5.59 -16.68
CA VAL A 80 14.11 5.75 -16.94
C VAL A 80 13.44 6.54 -15.82
N ILE A 81 13.73 6.24 -14.55
CA ILE A 81 13.17 6.97 -13.40
C ILE A 81 13.57 8.45 -13.47
N VAL A 82 14.86 8.75 -13.68
CA VAL A 82 15.37 10.13 -13.77
C VAL A 82 14.71 10.86 -14.93
N TYR A 83 14.59 10.21 -16.09
CA TYR A 83 13.91 10.77 -17.26
C TYR A 83 12.45 11.11 -16.98
N VAL A 84 11.70 10.20 -16.36
CA VAL A 84 10.29 10.41 -15.99
C VAL A 84 10.16 11.51 -14.95
N ALA A 85 10.97 11.48 -13.89
CA ALA A 85 10.96 12.51 -12.84
C ALA A 85 11.27 13.91 -13.41
N TRP A 86 12.26 14.01 -14.29
CA TRP A 86 12.60 15.25 -14.98
C TRP A 86 11.46 15.76 -15.86
N ARG A 87 10.79 14.86 -16.60
CA ARG A 87 9.64 15.18 -17.46
C ARG A 87 8.42 15.65 -16.67
N GLU A 88 8.20 15.11 -15.47
CA GLU A 88 7.01 15.41 -14.66
C GLU A 88 7.18 16.56 -13.67
N ARG A 89 8.40 17.11 -13.49
CA ARG A 89 8.70 18.16 -12.49
C ARG A 89 7.82 19.41 -12.53
N LYS A 90 7.17 19.70 -13.66
CA LYS A 90 6.34 20.90 -13.86
C LYS A 90 4.82 20.64 -13.77
N GLY A 91 4.38 19.40 -13.56
CA GLY A 91 2.96 19.04 -13.52
C GLY A 91 2.35 19.22 -12.13
N LYS A 92 1.30 20.03 -11.99
CA LYS A 92 0.42 19.99 -10.81
C LYS A 92 -0.60 18.87 -11.04
N GLY A 93 -0.70 17.93 -10.10
CA GLY A 93 -1.62 16.80 -10.20
C GLY A 93 -2.83 16.92 -9.26
N GLY A 94 -3.98 16.48 -9.75
CA GLY A 94 -5.26 16.42 -9.07
C GLY A 94 -5.27 15.34 -7.98
N VAL A 95 -6.24 15.40 -7.08
CA VAL A 95 -6.22 14.61 -5.83
C VAL A 95 -6.13 13.10 -6.08
N ALA A 96 -6.88 12.57 -7.04
CA ALA A 96 -6.85 11.14 -7.36
C ALA A 96 -5.50 10.71 -7.94
N THR A 97 -4.90 11.53 -8.81
CA THR A 97 -3.56 11.29 -9.36
C THR A 97 -2.52 11.32 -8.24
N ARG A 98 -2.57 12.31 -7.34
CA ARG A 98 -1.67 12.38 -6.19
C ARG A 98 -1.77 11.17 -5.28
N ALA A 99 -2.99 10.67 -5.03
CA ALA A 99 -3.17 9.52 -4.18
C ALA A 99 -2.64 8.23 -4.84
N LEU A 100 -2.84 8.06 -6.15
CA LEU A 100 -2.22 6.96 -6.90
C LEU A 100 -0.69 7.06 -6.92
N THR A 101 -0.14 8.25 -7.17
CA THR A 101 1.30 8.49 -7.06
C THR A 101 1.79 8.17 -5.66
N ALA A 102 1.04 8.55 -4.61
CA ALA A 102 1.38 8.22 -3.23
C ALA A 102 1.41 6.71 -2.99
N CYS A 103 0.45 5.94 -3.49
CA CYS A 103 0.45 4.48 -3.40
C CYS A 103 1.68 3.85 -4.07
N TYR A 104 2.09 4.36 -5.23
CA TYR A 104 3.29 3.86 -5.92
C TYR A 104 4.59 4.29 -5.25
N THR A 105 4.67 5.53 -4.74
CA THR A 105 5.85 6.00 -3.99
C THR A 105 5.98 5.29 -2.65
N SER A 106 4.87 5.09 -1.92
CA SER A 106 4.88 4.25 -0.72
C SER A 106 5.36 2.85 -1.05
N ALA A 107 5.09 2.39 -2.27
CA ALA A 107 5.53 1.09 -2.67
C ALA A 107 7.05 0.98 -2.84
N GLY A 108 7.66 2.01 -3.45
CA GLY A 108 9.11 2.12 -3.52
C GLY A 108 9.78 2.24 -2.14
N LEU A 109 9.19 3.04 -1.24
CA LEU A 109 9.70 3.19 0.14
C LEU A 109 9.65 1.88 0.93
N LEU A 110 8.53 1.14 0.83
CA LEU A 110 8.45 -0.19 1.44
C LEU A 110 9.51 -1.12 0.88
N ASN A 111 9.65 -1.17 -0.45
CA ASN A 111 10.61 -2.04 -1.11
C ASN A 111 12.04 -1.79 -0.59
N LEU A 112 12.41 -0.51 -0.40
CA LEU A 112 13.67 -0.12 0.22
C LEU A 112 13.80 -0.64 1.66
N ILE A 113 12.79 -0.41 2.51
CA ILE A 113 12.83 -0.84 3.92
C ILE A 113 12.90 -2.38 4.03
N ILE A 114 12.12 -3.12 3.24
CA ILE A 114 12.19 -4.59 3.24
C ILE A 114 13.55 -5.05 2.69
N ALA A 115 14.05 -4.47 1.60
CA ALA A 115 15.37 -4.83 1.07
C ALA A 115 16.49 -4.61 2.10
N LEU A 116 16.44 -3.50 2.86
CA LEU A 116 17.41 -3.22 3.93
C LEU A 116 17.29 -4.21 5.08
N THR A 117 16.08 -4.44 5.58
CA THR A 117 15.84 -5.31 6.74
C THR A 117 16.09 -6.79 6.43
N PHE A 118 15.54 -7.30 5.33
CA PHE A 118 15.72 -8.69 4.91
C PHE A 118 17.12 -8.92 4.38
N GLY A 119 17.71 -7.95 3.67
CA GLY A 119 19.09 -8.02 3.20
C GLY A 119 20.09 -8.07 4.36
N TRP A 120 19.95 -7.16 5.33
CA TRP A 120 20.77 -7.19 6.55
C TRP A 120 20.64 -8.53 7.27
N LEU A 121 19.42 -9.05 7.42
CA LEU A 121 19.20 -10.30 8.13
C LEU A 121 19.72 -11.52 7.34
N ALA A 122 19.54 -11.55 6.01
CA ALA A 122 20.05 -12.61 5.15
C ALA A 122 21.58 -12.67 5.20
N ILE A 123 22.27 -11.53 5.18
CA ILE A 123 23.72 -11.43 5.33
C ILE A 123 24.15 -11.88 6.72
N SER A 124 23.52 -11.33 7.76
CA SER A 124 23.87 -11.61 9.16
C SER A 124 23.66 -13.09 9.54
N ARG A 125 22.65 -13.74 8.95
CA ARG A 125 22.29 -15.14 9.21
C ARG A 125 22.85 -16.12 8.16
N LYS A 126 23.56 -15.64 7.14
CA LYS A 126 24.07 -16.43 6.00
C LYS A 126 23.01 -17.37 5.40
N SER A 127 21.76 -16.90 5.34
CA SER A 127 20.62 -17.72 4.91
C SER A 127 20.01 -17.15 3.64
N THR A 128 20.15 -17.89 2.54
CA THR A 128 19.53 -17.56 1.25
C THR A 128 18.01 -17.64 1.33
N THR A 129 17.45 -18.48 2.20
CA THR A 129 15.99 -18.62 2.38
C THR A 129 15.35 -17.30 2.82
N ILE A 130 16.00 -16.55 3.71
CA ILE A 130 15.51 -15.23 4.16
C ILE A 130 15.44 -14.26 2.97
N TRP A 131 16.43 -14.32 2.08
CA TRP A 131 16.45 -13.51 0.87
C TRP A 131 15.36 -13.93 -0.14
N LEU A 132 15.04 -15.23 -0.23
CA LEU A 132 13.95 -15.71 -1.08
C LEU A 132 12.56 -15.28 -0.58
N LEU A 133 12.40 -14.92 0.69
CA LEU A 133 11.14 -14.36 1.18
C LEU A 133 10.92 -12.91 0.70
N TYR A 134 11.97 -12.17 0.38
CA TYR A 134 11.87 -10.77 -0.05
C TYR A 134 10.98 -10.60 -1.29
N PRO A 135 11.22 -11.27 -2.44
CA PRO A 135 10.36 -11.10 -3.62
C PRO A 135 8.92 -11.53 -3.37
N ILE A 136 8.67 -12.51 -2.49
CA ILE A 136 7.32 -12.94 -2.12
C ILE A 136 6.56 -11.80 -1.43
N VAL A 137 7.19 -11.13 -0.45
CA VAL A 137 6.61 -9.97 0.23
C VAL A 137 6.32 -8.84 -0.77
N ILE A 138 7.26 -8.57 -1.68
CA ILE A 138 7.07 -7.55 -2.71
C ILE A 138 5.92 -7.91 -3.66
N CYS A 139 5.77 -9.17 -4.06
CA CYS A 139 4.62 -9.59 -4.87
C CYS A 139 3.29 -9.37 -4.14
N ALA A 140 3.18 -9.75 -2.87
CA ALA A 140 1.96 -9.56 -2.08
C ALA A 140 1.56 -8.09 -2.03
N MET A 141 2.56 -7.24 -1.84
CA MET A 141 2.41 -5.82 -1.72
C MET A 141 2.13 -5.13 -3.08
N GLN A 142 2.76 -5.56 -4.18
CA GLN A 142 2.35 -5.13 -5.52
C GLN A 142 0.88 -5.46 -5.75
N GLY A 143 0.44 -6.68 -5.36
CA GLY A 143 -0.97 -7.06 -5.36
C GLY A 143 -1.86 -6.05 -4.63
N ALA A 144 -1.47 -5.60 -3.44
CA ALA A 144 -2.19 -4.58 -2.68
C ALA A 144 -2.23 -3.20 -3.36
N VAL A 145 -1.14 -2.76 -3.98
CA VAL A 145 -1.09 -1.47 -4.69
C VAL A 145 -1.97 -1.49 -5.93
N TRP A 146 -1.94 -2.59 -6.70
CA TRP A 146 -2.84 -2.79 -7.85
C TRP A 146 -4.30 -2.94 -7.42
N TYR A 147 -4.57 -3.58 -6.28
CA TYR A 147 -5.90 -3.63 -5.68
C TYR A 147 -6.41 -2.22 -5.35
N ALA A 148 -5.61 -1.42 -4.66
CA ALA A 148 -5.95 -0.04 -4.33
C ALA A 148 -6.20 0.78 -5.60
N ALA A 149 -5.36 0.63 -6.63
CA ALA A 149 -5.54 1.27 -7.92
C ALA A 149 -6.86 0.85 -8.60
N SER A 150 -7.23 -0.42 -8.52
CA SER A 150 -8.48 -0.94 -9.07
C SER A 150 -9.71 -0.32 -8.42
N LEU A 151 -9.70 -0.12 -7.09
CA LEU A 151 -10.79 0.52 -6.35
C LEU A 151 -10.89 2.01 -6.66
N ILE A 152 -9.76 2.71 -6.78
CA ILE A 152 -9.71 4.14 -7.09
C ILE A 152 -10.20 4.40 -8.53
N ARG A 153 -9.76 3.59 -9.49
CA ARG A 153 -10.04 3.79 -10.93
C ARG A 153 -11.29 3.06 -11.42
N ARG A 154 -11.84 2.11 -10.65
CA ARG A 154 -12.97 1.24 -11.03
C ARG A 154 -12.77 0.49 -12.36
N LYS A 155 -11.54 0.10 -12.66
CA LYS A 155 -11.20 -0.69 -13.85
C LYS A 155 -10.93 -2.13 -13.46
N LEU A 156 -11.78 -3.06 -13.92
CA LEU A 156 -11.71 -4.49 -13.57
C LEU A 156 -10.35 -5.13 -13.92
N TRP A 157 -9.74 -4.72 -15.04
CA TRP A 157 -8.45 -5.25 -15.47
C TRP A 157 -7.32 -4.98 -14.45
N LEU A 158 -7.37 -3.86 -13.71
CA LEU A 158 -6.41 -3.59 -12.62
C LEU A 158 -6.57 -4.59 -11.47
N GLY A 159 -7.82 -5.00 -11.20
CA GLY A 159 -8.14 -6.03 -10.22
C GLY A 159 -7.63 -7.41 -10.65
N LEU A 160 -7.70 -7.74 -11.94
CA LEU A 160 -7.12 -8.98 -12.47
C LEU A 160 -5.59 -9.01 -12.30
N VAL A 161 -4.91 -7.90 -12.56
CA VAL A 161 -3.45 -7.79 -12.33
C VAL A 161 -3.12 -7.98 -10.84
N SER A 162 -3.91 -7.36 -9.95
CA SER A 162 -3.79 -7.55 -8.51
C SER A 162 -3.96 -9.01 -8.08
N ALA A 163 -5.01 -9.69 -8.56
CA ALA A 163 -5.24 -11.11 -8.31
C ALA A 163 -4.08 -11.97 -8.82
N GLY A 164 -3.52 -11.63 -10.00
CA GLY A 164 -2.31 -12.26 -10.53
C GLY A 164 -1.13 -12.16 -9.57
N TRP A 165 -0.85 -10.99 -9.01
CA TRP A 165 0.24 -10.79 -8.05
C TRP A 165 0.06 -11.59 -6.75
N PHE A 166 -1.16 -11.65 -6.25
CA PHE A 166 -1.49 -12.49 -5.09
C PHE A 166 -1.35 -13.99 -5.38
N LEU A 167 -1.75 -14.43 -6.58
CA LEU A 167 -1.54 -15.81 -7.02
C LEU A 167 -0.05 -16.13 -7.17
N THR A 168 0.73 -15.23 -7.78
CA THR A 168 2.19 -15.36 -7.86
C THR A 168 2.81 -15.46 -6.47
N THR A 169 2.34 -14.67 -5.50
CA THR A 169 2.81 -14.73 -4.11
C THR A 169 2.66 -16.13 -3.53
N LEU A 170 1.48 -16.76 -3.70
CA LEU A 170 1.23 -18.12 -3.23
C LEU A 170 2.09 -19.14 -4.00
N ALA A 171 2.19 -19.00 -5.32
CA ALA A 171 2.98 -19.89 -6.16
C ALA A 171 4.47 -19.87 -5.74
N LEU A 172 5.05 -18.68 -5.58
CA LEU A 172 6.44 -18.50 -5.15
C LEU A 172 6.70 -19.09 -3.77
N THR A 173 5.72 -19.05 -2.88
CA THR A 173 5.83 -19.65 -1.54
C THR A 173 5.96 -21.18 -1.62
N VAL A 174 5.16 -21.83 -2.47
CA VAL A 174 5.25 -23.28 -2.71
C VAL A 174 6.54 -23.64 -3.44
N LEU A 175 6.98 -22.79 -4.37
CA LEU A 175 8.18 -22.99 -5.19
C LEU A 175 9.49 -22.66 -4.47
N MET A 176 9.47 -22.23 -3.19
CA MET A 176 10.65 -21.75 -2.47
C MET A 176 11.77 -22.81 -2.36
N THR A 177 11.44 -24.10 -2.44
CA THR A 177 12.41 -25.21 -2.45
C THR A 177 13.05 -25.47 -3.82
N HIS A 178 12.44 -24.97 -4.91
CA HIS A 178 12.89 -25.17 -6.30
C HIS A 178 13.30 -23.84 -6.92
N VAL A 179 14.53 -23.40 -6.63
CA VAL A 179 15.04 -22.06 -6.98
C VAL A 179 14.90 -21.72 -8.47
N ALA A 180 15.19 -22.66 -9.38
CA ALA A 180 15.05 -22.41 -10.82
C ALA A 180 13.58 -22.13 -11.23
N ALA A 181 12.64 -22.93 -10.74
CA ALA A 181 11.22 -22.75 -11.02
C ALA A 181 10.63 -21.51 -10.33
N TYR A 182 11.14 -21.19 -9.13
CA TYR A 182 10.84 -19.96 -8.40
C TYR A 182 11.22 -18.72 -9.23
N LEU A 183 12.47 -18.66 -9.72
CA LEU A 183 12.98 -17.54 -10.51
C LEU A 183 12.27 -17.43 -11.87
N PHE A 184 11.96 -18.57 -12.49
CA PHE A 184 11.20 -18.60 -13.75
C PHE A 184 9.79 -18.03 -13.55
N CYS A 185 9.08 -18.50 -12.52
CA CYS A 185 7.73 -18.02 -12.19
C CYS A 185 7.74 -16.51 -11.90
N LEU A 186 8.71 -16.04 -11.11
CA LEU A 186 8.88 -14.62 -10.81
C LEU A 186 9.17 -13.78 -12.07
N GLY A 187 10.04 -14.27 -12.96
CA GLY A 187 10.38 -13.58 -14.21
C GLY A 187 9.20 -13.48 -15.18
N VAL A 188 8.46 -14.56 -15.35
CA VAL A 188 7.21 -14.55 -16.13
C VAL A 188 6.19 -13.59 -15.50
N ALA A 189 6.03 -13.63 -14.17
CA ALA A 189 5.12 -12.72 -13.47
C ALA A 189 5.52 -11.24 -13.66
N LEU A 190 6.79 -10.88 -13.61
CA LEU A 190 7.26 -9.51 -13.86
C LEU A 190 6.95 -9.05 -15.30
N LEU A 191 7.10 -9.92 -16.29
CA LEU A 191 6.75 -9.60 -17.68
C LEU A 191 5.23 -9.46 -17.87
N VAL A 192 4.45 -10.42 -17.36
CA VAL A 192 3.00 -10.49 -17.60
C VAL A 192 2.21 -9.53 -16.71
N LEU A 193 2.58 -9.38 -15.43
CA LEU A 193 1.83 -8.61 -14.44
C LEU A 193 2.41 -7.22 -14.17
N MET A 194 3.58 -6.91 -14.71
CA MET A 194 4.17 -5.56 -14.64
C MET A 194 4.39 -4.95 -16.01
N ALA A 195 5.08 -5.64 -16.93
CA ALA A 195 5.41 -5.05 -18.23
C ALA A 195 4.18 -4.88 -19.12
N ALA A 196 3.33 -5.91 -19.26
CA ALA A 196 2.13 -5.83 -20.08
C ALA A 196 1.10 -4.79 -19.57
N PRO A 197 0.78 -4.73 -18.27
CA PRO A 197 0.01 -3.62 -17.69
C PRO A 197 0.62 -2.24 -17.93
N GLY A 198 1.94 -2.11 -17.82
CA GLY A 198 2.65 -0.86 -18.10
C GLY A 198 2.46 -0.40 -19.56
N TYR A 199 2.54 -1.34 -20.50
CA TYR A 199 2.26 -1.09 -21.91
C TYR A 199 0.79 -0.71 -22.16
N ALA A 200 -0.16 -1.41 -21.54
CA ALA A 200 -1.59 -1.12 -21.65
C ALA A 200 -1.95 0.28 -21.08
N MET A 201 -1.32 0.69 -19.97
CA MET A 201 -1.46 2.06 -19.43
C MET A 201 -0.97 3.13 -20.40
N LYS A 202 0.17 2.87 -21.06
CA LYS A 202 0.71 3.77 -22.08
C LYS A 202 -0.26 3.91 -23.26
N GLN A 203 -0.76 2.81 -23.81
CA GLN A 203 -1.69 2.86 -24.95
C GLN A 203 -3.01 3.55 -24.62
N SER A 204 -3.61 3.22 -23.46
CA SER A 204 -4.87 3.84 -23.03
C SER A 204 -4.73 5.36 -22.87
N SER A 205 -3.60 5.84 -22.36
CA SER A 205 -3.35 7.28 -22.22
C SER A 205 -3.25 8.03 -23.56
N VAL A 206 -2.65 7.40 -24.60
CA VAL A 206 -2.54 8.00 -25.94
C VAL A 206 -3.92 8.11 -26.57
N ARG A 207 -4.74 7.05 -26.44
CA ARG A 207 -6.10 7.00 -26.97
C ARG A 207 -7.02 8.02 -26.27
N GLU A 208 -6.93 8.13 -24.95
CA GLU A 208 -7.73 9.10 -24.18
C GLU A 208 -7.41 10.55 -24.57
N ARG A 209 -6.13 10.91 -24.76
CA ARG A 209 -5.74 12.26 -25.21
C ARG A 209 -6.26 12.61 -26.60
N ALA A 210 -6.21 11.66 -27.54
CA ALA A 210 -6.72 11.88 -28.89
C ALA A 210 -8.25 12.13 -28.90
N LEU A 211 -8.98 11.51 -27.98
CA LEU A 211 -10.42 11.74 -27.81
C LEU A 211 -10.73 13.08 -27.13
N GLU A 212 -9.91 13.50 -26.17
CA GLU A 212 -10.05 14.81 -25.52
C GLU A 212 -9.85 15.96 -26.50
N THR A 213 -8.83 15.91 -27.37
CA THR A 213 -8.61 16.94 -28.40
C THR A 213 -9.84 17.11 -29.29
N LEU A 214 -10.45 16.00 -29.72
CA LEU A 214 -11.67 16.01 -30.54
C LEU A 214 -12.90 16.56 -29.77
N ARG A 215 -13.02 16.27 -28.47
CA ARG A 215 -14.11 16.81 -27.64
C ARG A 215 -13.98 18.30 -27.38
N THR A 216 -12.75 18.78 -27.16
CA THR A 216 -12.48 20.18 -26.87
C THR A 216 -12.79 21.05 -28.09
N GLU A 217 -12.44 20.56 -29.27
CA GLU A 217 -12.80 21.17 -30.56
C GLU A 217 -14.33 21.25 -30.75
N LYS A 218 -15.06 20.23 -30.29
CA LYS A 218 -16.53 20.21 -30.35
C LYS A 218 -17.21 21.11 -29.28
N SER A 219 -16.64 21.25 -28.09
CA SER A 219 -17.25 22.03 -26.99
C SER A 219 -17.07 23.54 -27.12
N VAL A 220 -15.99 24.00 -27.77
CA VAL A 220 -15.79 25.43 -28.07
C VAL A 220 -16.91 26.00 -28.95
N ASN A 221 -17.64 25.14 -29.69
CA ASN A 221 -18.77 25.53 -30.53
C ASN A 221 -20.12 25.65 -29.81
N THR A 222 -20.24 25.28 -28.53
CA THR A 222 -21.49 25.41 -27.76
C THR A 222 -21.19 26.11 -26.44
N GLY A 223 -21.25 27.44 -26.45
CA GLY A 223 -21.09 28.27 -25.25
C GLY A 223 -22.15 27.95 -24.20
N SER A 224 -21.75 27.88 -22.93
CA SER A 224 -22.67 27.69 -21.80
C SER A 224 -22.54 28.82 -20.79
N ASP A 225 -23.68 29.48 -20.55
CA ASP A 225 -23.90 30.41 -19.47
C ASP A 225 -23.77 29.70 -18.12
N THR A 226 -23.06 30.34 -17.19
CA THR A 226 -22.90 29.88 -15.80
C THR A 226 -24.20 30.04 -15.03
N ASP A 227 -24.98 28.96 -14.97
CA ASP A 227 -26.24 28.89 -14.24
C ASP A 227 -26.01 28.85 -12.70
N PRO A 228 -26.57 29.79 -11.92
CA PRO A 228 -26.49 29.79 -10.45
C PRO A 228 -27.08 28.54 -9.78
N GLN A 229 -27.95 27.79 -10.46
CA GLN A 229 -28.45 26.48 -10.00
C GLN A 229 -27.32 25.45 -9.89
N ALA A 230 -26.43 25.40 -10.89
CA ALA A 230 -25.29 24.50 -10.94
C ALA A 230 -24.28 24.79 -9.82
N ALA A 231 -24.13 26.06 -9.43
CA ALA A 231 -23.28 26.44 -8.30
C ALA A 231 -23.84 25.96 -6.94
N ARG A 232 -25.16 25.97 -6.76
CA ARG A 232 -25.82 25.46 -5.54
C ARG A 232 -25.75 23.95 -5.45
N GLU A 233 -25.96 23.25 -6.56
CA GLU A 233 -25.83 21.79 -6.64
C GLU A 233 -24.39 21.35 -6.39
N ALA A 234 -23.40 22.08 -6.92
CA ALA A 234 -21.98 21.84 -6.65
C ALA A 234 -21.65 22.02 -5.16
N LEU A 235 -22.21 23.05 -4.50
CA LEU A 235 -22.00 23.26 -3.06
C LEU A 235 -22.66 22.17 -2.21
N ALA A 236 -23.89 21.77 -2.54
CA ALA A 236 -24.58 20.67 -1.86
C ALA A 236 -23.82 19.34 -2.03
N PHE A 237 -23.27 19.11 -3.22
CA PHE A 237 -22.38 17.98 -3.50
C PHE A 237 -21.10 18.05 -2.67
N ILE A 238 -20.42 19.21 -2.60
CA ILE A 238 -19.21 19.38 -1.77
C ILE A 238 -19.51 19.15 -0.29
N LYS A 239 -20.61 19.69 0.26
CA LYS A 239 -21.02 19.43 1.65
C LYS A 239 -21.31 17.95 1.89
N ALA A 240 -22.07 17.31 1.00
CA ALA A 240 -22.32 15.88 1.08
C ALA A 240 -21.03 15.04 0.97
N LEU A 241 -20.01 15.54 0.25
CA LEU A 241 -18.70 14.91 0.18
C LEU A 241 -17.87 15.09 1.47
N VAL A 242 -18.01 16.22 2.16
CA VAL A 242 -17.33 16.52 3.43
C VAL A 242 -17.92 15.68 4.56
N ASP A 243 -19.24 15.73 4.79
CA ASP A 243 -19.91 15.00 5.88
C ASP A 243 -19.69 13.48 5.77
N ARG A 244 -19.66 12.94 4.55
CA ARG A 244 -19.41 11.52 4.30
C ARG A 244 -17.95 11.12 4.57
N GLY A 245 -17.00 12.04 4.47
CA GLY A 245 -15.59 11.82 4.80
C GLY A 245 -15.37 11.60 6.30
N GLU A 246 -16.09 12.35 7.13
CA GLU A 246 -15.99 12.30 8.60
C GLU A 246 -16.46 10.95 9.16
N GLN A 247 -17.57 10.41 8.65
CA GLN A 247 -18.10 9.13 9.14
C GLN A 247 -17.21 7.92 8.82
N VAL A 248 -16.56 7.92 7.64
CA VAL A 248 -15.58 6.89 7.26
C VAL A 248 -14.36 6.92 8.17
N GLN A 249 -13.94 8.11 8.58
CA GLN A 249 -12.81 8.32 9.46
C GLN A 249 -13.06 7.79 10.87
N LEU A 250 -14.30 7.89 11.38
CA LEU A 250 -14.66 7.38 12.70
C LEU A 250 -14.66 5.85 12.77
N SER A 251 -15.24 5.16 11.78
CA SER A 251 -15.20 3.68 11.73
C SER A 251 -13.79 3.14 11.53
N GLY A 252 -12.98 3.78 10.68
CA GLY A 252 -11.57 3.44 10.52
C GLY A 252 -10.76 3.67 11.81
N GLY A 253 -11.04 4.76 12.54
CA GLY A 253 -10.42 5.07 13.82
C GLY A 253 -10.71 4.02 14.89
N LEU A 254 -11.96 3.55 14.98
CA LEU A 254 -12.36 2.50 15.92
C LEU A 254 -11.64 1.17 15.64
N LEU A 255 -11.49 0.78 14.37
CA LEU A 255 -10.78 -0.44 13.98
C LEU A 255 -9.28 -0.36 14.29
N LEU A 256 -8.66 0.80 14.05
CA LEU A 256 -7.26 1.03 14.40
C LEU A 256 -7.03 1.02 15.92
N LEU A 257 -7.94 1.63 16.68
CA LEU A 257 -7.93 1.64 18.15
C LEU A 257 -8.03 0.23 18.72
N SER A 258 -9.06 -0.53 18.31
CA SER A 258 -9.27 -1.88 18.81
C SER A 258 -8.13 -2.83 18.41
N GLY A 259 -7.69 -2.77 17.16
CA GLY A 259 -6.56 -3.58 16.69
C GLY A 259 -5.27 -3.27 17.45
N GLY A 260 -4.96 -1.98 17.65
CA GLY A 260 -3.74 -1.57 18.33
C GLY A 260 -3.70 -2.01 19.78
N LEU A 261 -4.83 -1.93 20.49
CA LEU A 261 -4.93 -2.37 21.87
C LEU A 261 -4.92 -3.90 22.00
N LEU A 262 -5.74 -4.61 21.22
CA LEU A 262 -5.86 -6.07 21.31
C LEU A 262 -4.54 -6.76 20.96
N TYR A 263 -3.94 -6.42 19.81
CA TYR A 263 -2.68 -7.01 19.40
C TYR A 263 -1.49 -6.45 20.20
N GLY A 264 -1.56 -5.20 20.66
CA GLY A 264 -0.55 -4.62 21.55
C GLY A 264 -0.47 -5.37 22.88
N VAL A 265 -1.60 -5.66 23.52
CA VAL A 265 -1.68 -6.46 24.75
C VAL A 265 -1.21 -7.89 24.49
N GLN A 266 -1.62 -8.50 23.37
CA GLN A 266 -1.16 -9.83 22.99
C GLN A 266 0.37 -9.93 22.91
N CYS A 267 1.00 -8.97 22.22
CA CYS A 267 2.45 -8.88 22.09
C CYS A 267 3.12 -8.62 23.44
N LEU A 268 2.53 -7.79 24.30
CA LEU A 268 3.06 -7.52 25.64
C LEU A 268 3.08 -8.80 26.49
N LEU A 269 1.97 -9.54 26.52
CA LEU A 269 1.88 -10.80 27.27
C LEU A 269 2.89 -11.83 26.77
N HIS A 270 3.06 -11.93 25.44
CA HIS A 270 4.03 -12.83 24.84
C HIS A 270 5.49 -12.40 25.13
N GLY A 271 5.75 -11.09 25.19
CA GLY A 271 7.06 -10.55 25.58
C GLY A 271 7.39 -10.79 27.06
N LEU A 272 6.41 -10.64 27.95
CA LEU A 272 6.56 -10.93 29.38
C LEU A 272 6.84 -12.41 29.63
N ASP A 273 6.21 -13.29 28.87
CA ASP A 273 6.47 -14.72 28.93
C ASP A 273 7.87 -15.08 28.41
N MET A 274 8.29 -14.53 27.27
CA MET A 274 9.68 -14.70 26.78
C MET A 274 10.74 -14.16 27.75
N SER A 275 10.42 -13.12 28.53
CA SER A 275 11.33 -12.58 29.55
C SER A 275 11.42 -13.44 30.82
N GLY A 276 10.58 -14.49 30.95
CA GLY A 276 10.48 -15.33 32.13
C GLY A 276 9.72 -14.71 33.30
N SER A 277 9.20 -13.49 33.14
CA SER A 277 8.45 -12.75 34.18
C SER A 277 7.03 -13.31 34.37
N LEU A 278 6.44 -13.86 33.32
CA LEU A 278 5.20 -14.63 33.35
C LEU A 278 5.51 -16.05 32.85
N ARG A 279 4.85 -17.08 33.40
CA ARG A 279 4.89 -18.43 32.82
C ARG A 279 3.48 -18.80 32.39
N MET A 280 3.18 -18.61 31.12
CA MET A 280 1.92 -19.06 30.56
C MET A 280 1.98 -20.58 30.33
N GLY A 281 1.02 -21.33 30.86
CA GLY A 281 0.83 -22.73 30.46
C GLY A 281 0.39 -22.83 29.00
N ALA A 282 0.33 -24.04 28.43
CA ALA A 282 -0.09 -24.28 27.05
C ALA A 282 -1.48 -23.64 26.73
N LEU A 283 -2.42 -23.70 27.67
CA LEU A 283 -3.72 -23.03 27.55
C LEU A 283 -3.60 -21.50 27.55
N GLY A 284 -2.67 -20.94 28.33
CA GLY A 284 -2.40 -19.49 28.35
C GLY A 284 -1.88 -18.98 27.00
N HIS A 285 -0.99 -19.73 26.35
CA HIS A 285 -0.52 -19.42 25.00
C HIS A 285 -1.64 -19.49 23.95
N LEU A 286 -2.51 -20.52 24.04
CA LEU A 286 -3.63 -20.69 23.13
C LEU A 286 -4.65 -19.55 23.26
N ILE A 287 -5.01 -19.21 24.51
CA ILE A 287 -5.93 -18.11 24.80
C ILE A 287 -5.32 -16.79 24.31
N ASN A 288 -4.05 -16.51 24.64
CA ASN A 288 -3.38 -15.28 24.20
C ASN A 288 -3.27 -15.19 22.68
N GLY A 289 -3.11 -16.31 21.97
CA GLY A 289 -3.04 -16.33 20.51
C GLY A 289 -4.39 -16.12 19.82
N ILE A 290 -5.45 -16.78 20.30
CA ILE A 290 -6.75 -16.85 19.61
C ILE A 290 -7.68 -15.71 20.05
N LEU A 291 -7.72 -15.38 21.34
CA LEU A 291 -8.69 -14.45 21.91
C LEU A 291 -8.63 -13.05 21.26
N PRO A 292 -7.47 -12.40 21.08
CA PRO A 292 -7.40 -11.08 20.48
C PRO A 292 -7.94 -11.07 19.04
N THR A 293 -7.69 -12.15 18.28
CA THR A 293 -8.18 -12.31 16.91
C THR A 293 -9.69 -12.46 16.87
N ILE A 294 -10.28 -13.29 17.75
CA ILE A 294 -11.74 -13.44 17.84
C ILE A 294 -12.39 -12.10 18.19
N LEU A 295 -11.87 -11.40 19.22
CA LEU A 295 -12.39 -10.10 19.64
C LEU A 295 -12.30 -9.06 18.52
N PHE A 296 -11.17 -9.01 17.80
CA PHE A 296 -10.99 -8.10 16.68
C PHE A 296 -11.96 -8.42 15.53
N LEU A 297 -12.16 -9.70 15.20
CA LEU A 297 -13.11 -10.12 14.17
C LEU A 297 -14.56 -9.80 14.52
N VAL A 298 -14.95 -9.92 15.80
CA VAL A 298 -16.27 -9.49 16.27
C VAL A 298 -16.44 -7.99 16.05
N ILE A 299 -15.47 -7.17 16.49
CA ILE A 299 -15.51 -5.71 16.31
C ILE A 299 -15.57 -5.35 14.82
N LEU A 300 -14.70 -5.97 14.00
CA LEU A 300 -14.68 -5.76 12.56
C LEU A 300 -16.03 -6.11 11.93
N SER A 301 -16.61 -7.26 12.28
CA SER A 301 -17.90 -7.72 11.76
C SER A 301 -19.02 -6.76 12.13
N VAL A 302 -19.06 -6.29 13.38
CA VAL A 302 -20.05 -5.31 13.84
C VAL A 302 -19.90 -3.98 13.09
N VAL A 303 -18.68 -3.48 12.91
CA VAL A 303 -18.43 -2.22 12.19
C VAL A 303 -18.81 -2.36 10.71
N LEU A 304 -18.39 -3.44 10.05
CA LEU A 304 -18.74 -3.71 8.65
C LEU A 304 -20.25 -3.87 8.47
N TRP A 305 -20.93 -4.59 9.39
CA TRP A 305 -22.38 -4.75 9.34
C TRP A 305 -23.10 -3.42 9.52
N ARG A 306 -22.67 -2.59 10.47
CA ARG A 306 -23.23 -1.24 10.71
C ARG A 306 -23.07 -0.31 9.51
N ASP A 307 -21.97 -0.44 8.76
CA ASP A 307 -21.64 0.47 7.67
C ASP A 307 -21.94 -0.08 6.26
N ARG A 308 -22.43 -1.33 6.14
CA ARG A 308 -22.67 -2.01 4.83
C ARG A 308 -23.62 -1.27 3.88
N HIS A 309 -24.52 -0.43 4.40
CA HIS A 309 -25.51 0.30 3.61
C HIS A 309 -25.08 1.74 3.26
N LYS A 310 -23.84 2.13 3.58
CA LYS A 310 -23.35 3.50 3.41
C LYS A 310 -22.36 3.55 2.24
N THR A 311 -22.77 4.13 1.11
CA THR A 311 -21.95 4.20 -0.11
C THR A 311 -20.87 5.28 -0.02
N HIS A 312 -19.64 4.91 -0.39
CA HIS A 312 -18.39 5.61 -0.06
C HIS A 312 -18.19 7.03 -0.62
N ALA A 313 -17.46 7.79 0.21
CA ALA A 313 -17.18 9.22 0.27
C ALA A 313 -16.27 9.81 -0.84
N ASN A 314 -15.85 11.05 -0.61
CA ASN A 314 -14.98 11.90 -1.44
C ASN A 314 -13.70 11.21 -2.00
N ALA A 315 -13.11 11.77 -3.06
CA ALA A 315 -11.99 11.14 -3.77
C ALA A 315 -10.77 10.84 -2.88
N GLY A 316 -10.51 11.66 -1.86
CA GLY A 316 -9.42 11.47 -0.91
C GLY A 316 -9.66 10.29 0.06
N SER A 317 -10.83 10.23 0.68
CA SER A 317 -11.17 9.12 1.60
C SER A 317 -11.28 7.79 0.87
N ARG A 318 -11.74 7.77 -0.38
CA ARG A 318 -11.69 6.56 -1.23
C ARG A 318 -10.28 6.05 -1.43
N ALA A 319 -9.31 6.93 -1.66
CA ALA A 319 -7.94 6.50 -1.87
C ALA A 319 -7.29 5.99 -0.57
N ILE A 320 -7.59 6.62 0.57
CA ILE A 320 -7.14 6.14 1.89
C ILE A 320 -7.76 4.77 2.20
N ASN A 321 -9.07 4.61 2.01
CA ASN A 321 -9.74 3.32 2.20
C ASN A 321 -9.20 2.24 1.27
N ALA A 322 -8.93 2.58 0.01
CA ALA A 322 -8.35 1.66 -0.96
C ALA A 322 -6.93 1.24 -0.55
N ALA A 323 -6.11 2.18 -0.06
CA ALA A 323 -4.77 1.88 0.43
C ALA A 323 -4.80 0.96 1.66
N PHE A 324 -5.58 1.28 2.69
CA PHE A 324 -5.72 0.42 3.88
C PHE A 324 -6.40 -0.92 3.57
N GLY A 325 -7.35 -0.95 2.64
CA GLY A 325 -7.94 -2.20 2.14
C GLY A 325 -6.90 -3.08 1.43
N GLY A 326 -6.02 -2.48 0.63
CA GLY A 326 -4.86 -3.16 0.04
C GLY A 326 -3.90 -3.69 1.11
N VAL A 327 -3.55 -2.86 2.11
CA VAL A 327 -2.71 -3.26 3.25
C VAL A 327 -3.31 -4.46 3.99
N GLY A 328 -4.62 -4.44 4.27
CA GLY A 328 -5.31 -5.56 4.91
C GLY A 328 -5.31 -6.84 4.08
N LEU A 329 -5.51 -6.73 2.76
CA LEU A 329 -5.47 -7.87 1.86
C LEU A 329 -4.04 -8.45 1.74
N ALA A 330 -3.02 -7.61 1.59
CA ALA A 330 -1.64 -8.07 1.64
C ALA A 330 -1.28 -8.69 2.98
N ASN A 331 -1.79 -8.16 4.10
CA ASN A 331 -1.59 -8.77 5.42
C ASN A 331 -2.13 -10.20 5.49
N LEU A 332 -3.32 -10.46 4.94
CA LEU A 332 -3.90 -11.80 4.86
C LEU A 332 -2.98 -12.77 4.09
N PHE A 333 -2.52 -12.37 2.89
CA PHE A 333 -1.61 -13.20 2.10
C PHE A 333 -0.26 -13.38 2.78
N MET A 334 0.33 -12.32 3.35
CA MET A 334 1.58 -12.44 4.11
C MET A 334 1.44 -13.39 5.29
N ASN A 335 0.32 -13.37 6.02
CA ASN A 335 0.08 -14.31 7.12
C ASN A 335 0.08 -15.77 6.62
N LEU A 336 -0.61 -16.04 5.50
CA LEU A 336 -0.60 -17.37 4.86
C LEU A 336 0.82 -17.79 4.42
N VAL A 337 1.56 -16.88 3.78
CA VAL A 337 2.92 -17.13 3.29
C VAL A 337 3.89 -17.41 4.43
N PHE A 338 4.00 -16.48 5.37
CA PHE A 338 4.93 -16.62 6.50
C PHE A 338 4.52 -17.78 7.40
N GLY A 339 3.22 -18.03 7.58
CA GLY A 339 2.71 -19.17 8.33
C GLY A 339 3.07 -20.49 7.68
N TYR A 340 2.81 -20.63 6.38
CA TYR A 340 3.17 -21.84 5.63
C TYR A 340 4.70 -22.03 5.57
N ALA A 341 5.46 -20.98 5.31
CA ALA A 341 6.92 -21.03 5.25
C ALA A 341 7.53 -21.37 6.63
N ALA A 342 7.02 -20.78 7.72
CA ALA A 342 7.47 -21.09 9.07
C ALA A 342 7.16 -22.55 9.45
N PHE A 343 5.97 -23.04 9.09
CA PHE A 343 5.56 -24.42 9.37
C PHE A 343 6.41 -25.44 8.59
N THR A 344 6.62 -25.20 7.30
CA THR A 344 7.38 -26.12 6.42
C THR A 344 8.88 -26.11 6.74
N GLN A 345 9.47 -24.94 6.97
CA GLN A 345 10.90 -24.82 7.25
C GLN A 345 11.26 -25.06 8.73
N LYS A 346 10.26 -25.14 9.62
CA LYS A 346 10.44 -25.27 11.08
C LYS A 346 11.37 -24.19 11.69
N LEU A 347 11.43 -23.03 11.04
CA LEU A 347 12.26 -21.89 11.46
C LEU A 347 11.35 -20.81 12.04
N TRP A 348 11.40 -20.66 13.36
CA TRP A 348 10.67 -19.62 14.07
C TRP A 348 11.01 -18.20 13.59
N LEU A 349 12.25 -17.98 13.17
CA LEU A 349 12.73 -16.72 12.61
C LEU A 349 11.88 -16.23 11.44
N ILE A 350 11.37 -17.14 10.58
CA ILE A 350 10.51 -16.78 9.45
C ILE A 350 9.20 -16.14 9.94
N TRP A 351 8.64 -16.65 11.03
CA TRP A 351 7.44 -16.06 11.63
C TRP A 351 7.72 -14.67 12.21
N MET A 352 8.93 -14.45 12.76
CA MET A 352 9.34 -13.13 13.24
C MET A 352 9.59 -12.11 12.11
N LEU A 353 9.71 -12.53 10.85
CA LEU A 353 9.81 -11.61 9.70
C LEU A 353 8.45 -11.01 9.30
N TYR A 354 7.35 -11.66 9.67
CA TYR A 354 6.01 -11.20 9.36
C TYR A 354 5.69 -9.83 9.99
N PRO A 355 5.90 -9.59 11.31
CA PRO A 355 5.60 -8.28 11.89
C PRO A 355 6.51 -7.16 11.35
N ILE A 356 7.76 -7.46 10.97
CA ILE A 356 8.64 -6.49 10.29
C ILE A 356 8.00 -6.04 8.97
N SER A 357 7.54 -7.02 8.17
CA SER A 357 6.87 -6.76 6.88
C SER A 357 5.56 -5.99 7.07
N LEU A 358 4.78 -6.35 8.09
CA LEU A 358 3.55 -5.65 8.45
C LEU A 358 3.80 -4.20 8.88
N CYS A 359 4.83 -3.94 9.70
CA CYS A 359 5.19 -2.58 10.11
C CYS A 359 5.52 -1.71 8.90
N ALA A 360 6.34 -2.22 7.99
CA ALA A 360 6.63 -1.50 6.75
C ALA A 360 5.33 -1.23 5.97
N LEU A 361 4.46 -2.24 5.83
CA LEU A 361 3.22 -2.15 5.04
C LEU A 361 2.24 -1.13 5.64
N MET A 362 2.14 -1.08 6.96
CA MET A 362 1.40 -0.04 7.67
C MET A 362 2.01 1.34 7.45
N GLY A 363 3.35 1.46 7.48
CA GLY A 363 4.06 2.69 7.10
C GLY A 363 3.71 3.17 5.70
N ALA A 364 3.62 2.25 4.73
CA ALA A 364 3.19 2.55 3.37
C ALA A 364 1.73 3.05 3.29
N GLY A 365 0.80 2.41 4.02
CA GLY A 365 -0.60 2.89 4.11
C GLY A 365 -0.71 4.30 4.71
N TRP A 366 0.02 4.57 5.79
CA TRP A 366 0.06 5.89 6.43
C TRP A 366 0.74 6.96 5.56
N TYR A 367 1.71 6.59 4.72
CA TYR A 367 2.27 7.49 3.72
C TYR A 367 1.21 8.01 2.75
N VAL A 368 0.35 7.10 2.24
CA VAL A 368 -0.77 7.48 1.37
C VAL A 368 -1.71 8.44 2.08
N ALA A 369 -2.03 8.17 3.35
CA ALA A 369 -2.84 9.07 4.17
C ALA A 369 -2.18 10.44 4.35
N ALA A 370 -0.87 10.50 4.60
CA ALA A 370 -0.12 11.74 4.76
C ALA A 370 -0.17 12.61 3.49
N VAL A 371 0.09 12.02 2.33
CA VAL A 371 0.07 12.72 1.03
C VAL A 371 -1.35 13.15 0.66
N ALA A 372 -2.35 12.31 0.94
CA ALA A 372 -3.74 12.60 0.64
C ALA A 372 -4.30 13.74 1.52
N GLN A 373 -3.99 13.75 2.81
CA GLN A 373 -4.52 14.71 3.79
C GLN A 373 -3.66 15.98 3.92
N ARG A 374 -2.40 15.97 3.49
CA ARG A 374 -1.43 17.08 3.66
C ARG A 374 -1.23 17.52 5.12
N LYS A 375 -1.32 16.58 6.05
CA LYS A 375 -1.09 16.81 7.49
C LYS A 375 0.27 16.22 7.88
N LEU A 376 0.95 16.84 8.85
CA LEU A 376 2.21 16.34 9.40
C LEU A 376 2.01 15.10 10.26
N TRP A 377 0.88 15.03 10.98
CA TRP A 377 0.61 13.95 11.92
C TRP A 377 0.62 12.53 11.28
N PRO A 378 -0.07 12.25 10.14
CA PRO A 378 0.01 10.93 9.50
C PRO A 378 1.42 10.62 8.96
N ALA A 379 2.22 11.66 8.62
CA ALA A 379 3.60 11.50 8.20
C ALA A 379 4.50 11.05 9.36
N LEU A 380 4.28 11.57 10.57
CA LEU A 380 4.96 11.11 11.78
C LEU A 380 4.64 9.65 12.10
N VAL A 381 3.38 9.25 11.97
CA VAL A 381 2.96 7.85 12.16
C VAL A 381 3.63 6.94 11.12
N CYS A 382 3.64 7.36 9.85
CA CYS A 382 4.34 6.67 8.76
C CYS A 382 5.84 6.48 9.07
N ALA A 383 6.53 7.55 9.48
CA ALA A 383 7.94 7.48 9.86
C ALA A 383 8.16 6.54 11.05
N GLY A 384 7.30 6.58 12.07
CA GLY A 384 7.34 5.69 13.22
C GLY A 384 7.25 4.21 12.81
N TRP A 385 6.37 3.87 11.86
CA TRP A 385 6.22 2.49 11.38
C TRP A 385 7.45 1.98 10.63
N PHE A 386 8.07 2.82 9.79
CA PHE A 386 9.32 2.44 9.10
C PHE A 386 10.49 2.30 10.08
N VAL A 387 10.61 3.21 11.05
CA VAL A 387 11.61 3.10 12.12
C VAL A 387 11.40 1.81 12.93
N THR A 388 10.15 1.50 13.28
CA THR A 388 9.80 0.26 13.99
C THR A 388 10.22 -0.97 13.18
N ALA A 389 9.97 -1.01 11.87
CA ALA A 389 10.38 -2.14 11.02
C ALA A 389 11.90 -2.38 11.08
N VAL A 390 12.70 -1.31 11.04
CA VAL A 390 14.16 -1.40 11.13
C VAL A 390 14.60 -1.83 12.54
N LEU A 391 14.00 -1.28 13.59
CA LEU A 391 14.30 -1.65 14.98
C LEU A 391 13.98 -3.12 15.26
N LEU A 392 12.85 -3.62 14.74
CA LEU A 392 12.46 -5.02 14.86
C LEU A 392 13.43 -5.95 14.13
N ALA A 393 13.91 -5.55 12.95
CA ALA A 393 14.92 -6.32 12.23
C ALA A 393 16.25 -6.39 12.99
N TRP A 394 16.64 -5.30 13.67
CA TRP A 394 17.83 -5.29 14.52
C TRP A 394 17.64 -6.15 15.78
N ARG A 395 16.48 -6.09 16.42
CA ARG A 395 16.19 -6.80 17.69
C ARG A 395 15.53 -8.16 17.51
N VAL A 396 15.63 -8.76 16.33
CA VAL A 396 15.02 -10.08 16.07
C VAL A 396 15.53 -11.14 17.05
N GLU A 397 14.67 -12.06 17.46
CA GLU A 397 14.93 -13.14 18.44
C GLU A 397 15.28 -12.66 19.87
N THR A 398 15.10 -11.39 20.19
CA THR A 398 15.26 -10.86 21.57
C THR A 398 13.90 -10.60 22.22
N PRO A 399 13.77 -10.64 23.56
CA PRO A 399 12.51 -10.30 24.23
C PRO A 399 12.08 -8.84 23.99
N GLU A 400 13.05 -7.95 23.75
CA GLU A 400 12.80 -6.55 23.37
C GLU A 400 11.98 -6.43 22.08
N TYR A 401 12.07 -7.41 21.17
CA TYR A 401 11.31 -7.45 19.92
C TYR A 401 9.80 -7.27 20.15
N LEU A 402 9.24 -8.04 21.09
CA LEU A 402 7.80 -8.03 21.35
C LEU A 402 7.35 -6.78 22.11
N LEU A 403 8.23 -6.22 22.95
CA LEU A 403 7.98 -4.96 23.64
C LEU A 403 7.96 -3.77 22.67
N ILE A 404 8.93 -3.72 21.74
CA ILE A 404 8.97 -2.70 20.69
C ILE A 404 7.71 -2.80 19.82
N LEU A 405 7.34 -4.01 19.41
CA LEU A 405 6.14 -4.25 18.60
C LEU A 405 4.86 -3.86 19.36
N SER A 406 4.74 -4.22 20.64
CA SER A 406 3.60 -3.85 21.49
C SER A 406 3.48 -2.33 21.62
N GLY A 407 4.58 -1.65 21.94
CA GLY A 407 4.64 -0.19 22.03
C GLY A 407 4.26 0.47 20.71
N ALA A 408 4.76 -0.05 19.58
CA ALA A 408 4.40 0.45 18.26
C ALA A 408 2.92 0.25 17.93
N LEU A 409 2.32 -0.90 18.24
CA LEU A 409 0.88 -1.14 18.02
C LEU A 409 0.01 -0.17 18.83
N VAL A 410 0.38 0.13 20.07
CA VAL A 410 -0.35 1.11 20.88
C VAL A 410 -0.11 2.54 20.38
N LEU A 411 1.15 2.96 20.22
CA LEU A 411 1.49 4.35 19.90
C LEU A 411 1.24 4.74 18.44
N LEU A 412 1.43 3.81 17.50
CA LEU A 412 1.35 4.06 16.05
C LEU A 412 0.10 3.46 15.39
N MET A 413 -0.71 2.72 16.15
CA MET A 413 -2.03 2.25 15.69
C MET A 413 -3.16 2.73 16.60
N ALA A 414 -3.09 2.46 17.91
CA ALA A 414 -4.19 2.77 18.82
C ALA A 414 -4.38 4.28 19.03
N VAL A 415 -3.30 5.01 19.33
CA VAL A 415 -3.34 6.48 19.49
C VAL A 415 -3.82 7.17 18.23
N PRO A 416 -3.32 6.83 17.01
CA PRO A 416 -3.91 7.29 15.77
C PRO A 416 -5.40 7.00 15.61
N GLY A 417 -5.83 5.79 15.94
CA GLY A 417 -7.25 5.43 15.91
C GLY A 417 -8.09 6.34 16.81
N TYR A 418 -7.63 6.59 18.04
CA TYR A 418 -8.28 7.49 18.98
C TYR A 418 -8.31 8.95 18.49
N LEU A 419 -7.19 9.45 17.94
CA LEU A 419 -7.12 10.82 17.41
C LEU A 419 -8.06 11.03 16.23
N LEU A 420 -8.20 10.04 15.34
CA LEU A 420 -9.16 10.10 14.23
C LEU A 420 -10.60 10.20 14.74
N MET A 421 -10.94 9.47 15.82
CA MET A 421 -12.25 9.55 16.47
C MET A 421 -12.47 10.91 17.16
N ARG A 422 -11.44 11.48 17.80
CA ARG A 422 -11.55 12.77 18.50
C ARG A 422 -11.61 13.97 17.57
N SER A 423 -10.92 13.93 16.43
CA SER A 423 -10.99 15.01 15.43
C SER A 423 -12.40 15.24 14.89
N ASP A 424 -13.25 14.20 14.89
CA ASP A 424 -14.67 14.29 14.51
C ASP A 424 -15.53 14.87 15.65
N ALA A 425 -15.27 14.48 16.91
CA ALA A 425 -16.00 15.00 18.07
C ALA A 425 -15.81 16.52 18.28
N GLY A 426 -14.65 17.06 17.93
CA GLY A 426 -14.35 18.50 18.04
C GLY A 426 -14.94 19.38 16.92
N GLN A 427 -15.45 18.80 15.82
CA GLN A 427 -16.15 19.55 14.76
C GLN A 427 -17.67 19.59 14.96
N ARG A 428 -18.21 18.76 15.86
CA ARG A 428 -19.65 18.68 16.18
C ARG A 428 -20.07 19.55 17.39
N ALA A 429 -19.11 20.11 18.12
CA ALA A 429 -19.31 21.08 19.19
C ALA A 429 -18.99 22.48 18.69
#